data_AF-A0A0C3BCW0-F1
#
_entry.id   AF-A0A0C3BCW0-F1
#
_cell.length_a   1.000
_cell.length_b   1.000
_cell.length_c   1.000
_cell.angle_alpha   90.00
_cell.angle_beta   90.00
_cell.angle_gamma   90.00
#
_symmetry.space_group_name_H-M   'P 1'
#
loop_
_entity.id
_entity.type
_entity.pdbx_description
1 polymer ?
#
loop_
_entity_poly.entity_id
_entity_poly.type
_entity_poly.pdbx_seq_one_letter_code
_entity_poly.pdbx_strand_id
1 'polypeptide(L)'
;MDGVHAMLEHGIHGTAADGAYSVVLSAGYKDDKDSGRTFTYTGAGGKSTGDGPAQRSDIWGPQRSDQTVDNRSNQALLTSVQTKRPVRVVRGPNPNSLWAPVKGYRYDGLYIVDEMLDSELGADGYKVIKFKLRRIEGQPPLSGSNKKDRQDRMLKIGKRGSRG
;
A
#
# COMPACT_ATOMS: atom_id res chain seq x y z
N MET A 1 18.60 -1.35 6.31
CA MET A 1 17.43 -1.09 5.44
C MET A 1 17.33 0.42 5.30
N ASP A 2 18.44 1.05 4.93
CA ASP A 2 18.65 2.45 5.30
C ASP A 2 18.31 3.31 4.07
N GLY A 3 17.27 4.14 4.18
CA GLY A 3 16.94 5.19 3.21
C GLY A 3 15.88 4.89 2.14
N VAL A 4 15.38 3.65 2.01
CA VAL A 4 14.35 3.34 0.99
C VAL A 4 12.99 3.94 1.35
N HIS A 5 12.63 3.88 2.64
CA HIS A 5 11.43 4.44 3.24
C HIS A 5 11.76 4.93 4.65
N ALA A 6 11.66 6.24 4.89
CA ALA A 6 12.19 6.87 6.12
C ALA A 6 11.21 6.85 7.30
N MET A 7 9.91 6.68 7.04
CA MET A 7 8.87 6.74 8.07
C MET A 7 8.62 5.34 8.63
N LEU A 8 9.07 5.06 9.86
CA LEU A 8 8.94 3.75 10.49
C LEU A 8 7.47 3.30 10.68
N GLU A 9 6.54 4.27 10.75
CA GLU A 9 5.14 4.05 11.09
C GLU A 9 4.13 4.65 10.08
N HIS A 10 4.53 4.99 8.85
CA HIS A 10 3.57 5.50 7.87
C HIS A 10 3.71 4.81 6.52
N GLY A 11 2.60 4.46 5.89
CA GLY A 11 2.63 3.80 4.58
C GLY A 11 3.16 4.69 3.45
N ILE A 12 3.15 6.01 3.62
CA ILE A 12 3.52 7.01 2.59
C ILE A 12 4.61 7.92 3.17
N HIS A 13 5.66 8.17 2.39
CA HIS A 13 6.68 9.17 2.69
C HIS A 13 6.78 10.14 1.51
N GLY A 14 6.56 11.43 1.78
CA GLY A 14 6.48 12.49 0.78
C GLY A 14 6.07 13.82 1.40
N THR A 15 5.98 14.85 0.56
CA THR A 15 5.44 16.16 0.93
C THR A 15 4.35 16.54 -0.05
N ALA A 16 3.45 17.44 0.35
CA ALA A 16 2.45 18.00 -0.54
C ALA A 16 3.07 18.85 -1.67
N ALA A 17 4.30 19.35 -1.50
CA ALA A 17 4.97 20.16 -2.50
C ALA A 17 5.69 19.31 -3.56
N ASP A 18 6.39 18.25 -3.13
CA ASP A 18 7.25 17.46 -4.02
C ASP A 18 6.58 16.19 -4.55
N GLY A 19 5.53 15.75 -3.87
CA GLY A 19 4.88 14.46 -4.07
C GLY A 19 5.44 13.35 -3.17
N ALA A 20 4.93 12.14 -3.38
CA ALA A 20 5.38 10.94 -2.69
C ALA A 20 6.75 10.48 -3.21
N TYR A 21 7.66 10.20 -2.28
CA TYR A 21 8.97 9.60 -2.57
C TYR A 21 8.91 8.08 -2.54
N SER A 22 8.11 7.53 -1.62
CA SER A 22 7.97 6.09 -1.45
C SER A 22 6.65 5.70 -0.77
N VAL A 23 6.16 4.51 -1.08
CA VAL A 23 5.03 3.87 -0.40
C VAL A 23 5.36 2.46 0.05
N VAL A 24 4.71 2.02 1.12
CA VAL A 24 4.75 0.66 1.65
C VAL A 24 3.39 0.01 1.42
N LEU A 25 3.39 -1.07 0.64
CA LEU A 25 2.23 -1.91 0.38
C LEU A 25 2.31 -3.15 1.30
N SER A 26 1.52 -3.14 2.37
CA SER A 26 1.46 -4.19 3.40
C SER A 26 -0.01 -4.48 3.77
N ALA A 27 -0.25 -5.36 4.74
CA ALA A 27 -1.62 -5.72 5.15
C ALA A 27 -2.40 -4.60 5.91
N GLY A 28 -1.96 -3.34 5.83
CA GLY A 28 -2.53 -2.23 6.59
C GLY A 28 -3.96 -1.88 6.18
N TYR A 29 -4.32 -2.02 4.91
CA TYR A 29 -5.66 -1.72 4.41
C TYR A 29 -6.26 -2.95 3.71
N LYS A 30 -7.51 -3.27 4.07
CA LYS A 30 -8.24 -4.42 3.51
C LYS A 30 -8.59 -4.20 2.04
N ASP A 31 -8.68 -2.95 1.61
CA ASP A 31 -9.16 -2.53 0.29
C ASP A 31 -8.06 -2.49 -0.79
N ASP A 32 -6.80 -2.70 -0.42
CA ASP A 32 -5.68 -2.72 -1.36
C ASP A 32 -5.78 -3.95 -2.30
N LYS A 33 -5.60 -3.72 -3.60
CA LYS A 33 -5.60 -4.77 -4.63
C LYS A 33 -4.25 -4.82 -5.33
N ASP A 34 -3.49 -5.88 -5.13
CA ASP A 34 -2.11 -6.01 -5.64
C ASP A 34 -1.99 -7.00 -6.80
N SER A 35 -1.75 -6.49 -8.00
CA SER A 35 -1.46 -7.27 -9.22
C SER A 35 0.01 -7.24 -9.62
N GLY A 36 0.91 -6.86 -8.69
CA GLY A 36 2.35 -6.82 -8.91
C GLY A 36 2.77 -5.59 -9.71
N ARG A 37 2.58 -5.63 -11.04
CA ARG A 37 2.94 -4.50 -11.91
C ARG A 37 2.00 -3.31 -11.75
N THR A 38 0.77 -3.55 -11.31
CA THR A 38 -0.21 -2.53 -10.97
C THR A 38 -0.82 -2.86 -9.62
N PHE A 39 -1.24 -1.84 -8.89
CA PHE A 39 -2.04 -2.02 -7.68
C PHE A 39 -2.89 -0.79 -7.39
N THR A 40 -3.95 -1.02 -6.63
CA THR A 40 -4.74 0.04 -5.99
C THR A 40 -4.28 0.17 -4.55
N TYR A 41 -3.96 1.40 -4.16
CA TYR A 41 -3.43 1.77 -2.85
C TYR A 41 -4.39 2.70 -2.13
N THR A 42 -4.74 2.35 -0.91
CA THR A 42 -5.61 3.15 -0.06
C THR A 42 -4.82 4.30 0.56
N GLY A 43 -5.41 5.49 0.55
CA GLY A 43 -4.86 6.70 1.18
C GLY A 43 -4.72 6.55 2.69
N ALA A 44 -4.12 7.56 3.32
CA ALA A 44 -3.96 7.62 4.76
C ALA A 44 -5.13 8.35 5.44
N GLY A 45 -5.27 8.10 6.74
CA GLY A 45 -6.20 8.80 7.62
C GLY A 45 -7.47 8.01 7.93
N GLY A 46 -8.25 8.55 8.88
CA GLY A 46 -9.53 8.03 9.35
C GLY A 46 -9.48 6.68 10.07
N LYS A 47 -8.29 6.23 10.47
CA LYS A 47 -8.11 5.19 11.49
C LYS A 47 -7.93 5.86 12.85
N SER A 48 -8.42 5.22 13.90
CA SER A 48 -8.20 5.66 15.29
C SER A 48 -7.41 4.59 16.03
N THR A 49 -6.45 4.99 16.85
CA THR A 49 -6.05 4.18 18.00
C THR A 49 -7.27 4.09 18.92
N GLY A 50 -7.61 2.93 19.49
CA GLY A 50 -8.73 2.82 20.43
C GLY A 50 -8.60 3.76 21.64
N ASP A 51 -9.58 3.78 22.55
CA ASP A 51 -9.71 4.69 23.71
C ASP A 51 -8.59 4.60 24.78
N GLY A 52 -7.45 3.99 24.46
CA GLY A 52 -6.26 3.89 25.32
C GLY A 52 -5.20 4.96 25.00
N PRO A 53 -4.27 5.25 25.92
CA PRO A 53 -3.21 6.24 25.72
C PRO A 53 -2.34 5.84 24.52
N ALA A 54 -2.49 6.56 23.40
CA ALA A 54 -1.69 6.54 22.18
C ALA A 54 -0.81 5.28 21.99
N GLN A 55 -1.44 4.10 21.95
CA GLN A 55 -0.74 2.88 21.57
C GLN A 55 -0.76 2.78 20.04
N ARG A 56 0.30 3.35 19.45
CA ARG A 56 1.01 2.92 18.24
C ARG A 56 0.13 2.37 17.10
N SER A 57 -0.42 3.30 16.32
CA SER A 57 -0.20 3.44 14.87
C SER A 57 -1.51 3.71 14.12
N ASP A 58 -1.54 4.80 13.36
CA ASP A 58 -2.54 5.10 12.32
C ASP A 58 -2.50 4.09 11.14
N ILE A 59 -1.75 3.00 11.31
CA ILE A 59 -1.50 1.95 10.31
C ILE A 59 -2.38 0.73 10.60
N TRP A 60 -2.49 0.31 11.86
CA TRP A 60 -3.07 -0.97 12.27
C TRP A 60 -4.33 -0.75 13.11
N GLY A 61 -5.44 -0.50 12.43
CA GLY A 61 -6.74 -0.32 13.07
C GLY A 61 -7.84 -0.27 12.02
N PRO A 62 -9.10 -0.55 12.40
CA PRO A 62 -10.23 -0.35 11.50
C PRO A 62 -10.41 1.13 11.17
N GLN A 63 -10.99 1.39 10.00
CA GLN A 63 -11.46 2.73 9.65
C GLN A 63 -12.59 3.14 10.62
N ARG A 64 -12.59 4.41 11.02
CA ARG A 64 -13.50 5.03 12.00
C ARG A 64 -14.08 6.36 11.50
N SER A 65 -13.55 6.91 10.42
CA SER A 65 -14.06 8.11 9.75
C SER A 65 -13.64 8.15 8.29
N ASP A 66 -14.31 9.00 7.51
CA ASP A 66 -13.99 9.23 6.10
C ASP A 66 -12.56 9.78 5.96
N GLN A 67 -11.83 9.26 4.96
CA GLN A 67 -10.56 9.85 4.55
C GLN A 67 -10.78 11.18 3.82
N THR A 68 -9.82 12.09 3.97
CA THR A 68 -9.87 13.40 3.34
C THR A 68 -8.68 13.62 2.42
N VAL A 69 -8.90 14.39 1.35
CA VAL A 69 -7.82 14.81 0.45
C VAL A 69 -6.84 15.73 1.18
N ASP A 70 -7.28 16.48 2.19
CA ASP A 70 -6.45 17.42 2.97
C ASP A 70 -5.41 16.72 3.86
N ASN A 71 -5.51 15.40 4.05
CA ASN A 71 -4.46 14.64 4.70
C ASN A 71 -3.13 14.81 3.95
N ARG A 72 -2.05 15.15 4.68
CA ARG A 72 -0.73 15.45 4.11
C ARG A 72 -0.17 14.34 3.22
N SER A 73 -0.40 13.07 3.58
CA SER A 73 0.07 11.93 2.79
C SER A 73 -0.76 11.74 1.52
N ASN A 74 -2.07 12.03 1.57
CA ASN A 74 -2.94 12.00 0.39
C ASN A 74 -2.59 13.14 -0.57
N GLN A 75 -2.29 14.34 -0.07
CA GLN A 75 -1.77 15.47 -0.86
C GLN A 75 -0.45 15.12 -1.57
N ALA A 76 0.46 14.39 -0.91
CA ALA A 76 1.69 13.93 -1.55
C ALA A 76 1.40 12.97 -2.73
N LEU A 77 0.46 12.04 -2.58
CA LEU A 77 0.07 11.15 -3.67
C LEU A 77 -0.68 11.89 -4.80
N LEU A 78 -1.53 12.86 -4.48
CA LEU A 78 -2.18 13.74 -5.46
C LEU A 78 -1.15 14.53 -6.29
N THR A 79 -0.12 15.05 -5.63
CA THR A 79 0.99 15.72 -6.34
C THR A 79 1.76 14.75 -7.22
N SER A 80 1.95 13.49 -6.78
CA SER A 80 2.52 12.45 -7.65
C SER A 80 1.62 12.08 -8.84
N VAL A 81 0.29 12.17 -8.70
CA VAL A 81 -0.64 12.03 -9.85
C VAL A 81 -0.37 13.11 -10.89
N GLN A 82 -0.11 14.35 -10.48
CA GLN A 82 0.15 15.45 -11.40
C GLN A 82 1.55 15.38 -12.02
N THR A 83 2.56 15.17 -11.19
CA THR A 83 3.98 15.26 -11.60
C THR A 83 4.50 14.01 -12.30
N LYS A 84 3.84 12.86 -12.10
CA LYS A 84 4.31 11.55 -12.55
C LYS A 84 5.75 11.24 -12.14
N ARG A 85 6.21 11.82 -11.02
CA ARG A 85 7.55 11.50 -10.50
C ARG A 85 7.57 10.04 -10.02
N PRO A 86 8.66 9.29 -10.28
CA PRO A 86 8.79 7.91 -9.81
C PRO A 86 8.70 7.79 -8.29
N VAL A 87 7.86 6.87 -7.82
CA VAL A 87 7.64 6.53 -6.41
C VAL A 87 8.25 5.16 -6.14
N ARG A 88 9.10 5.05 -5.11
CA ARG A 88 9.65 3.76 -4.66
C ARG A 88 8.55 2.93 -4.00
N VAL A 89 8.40 1.67 -4.40
CA VAL A 89 7.44 0.75 -3.77
C VAL A 89 8.18 -0.31 -2.97
N VAL A 90 7.79 -0.44 -1.71
CA VAL A 90 8.24 -1.49 -0.80
C VAL A 90 7.04 -2.37 -0.47
N ARG A 91 7.14 -3.69 -0.68
CA ARG A 91 6.12 -4.64 -0.24
C ARG A 91 6.50 -5.23 1.11
N GLY A 92 5.57 -5.18 2.07
CA GLY A 92 5.64 -5.92 3.33
C GLY A 92 4.76 -7.17 3.30
N PRO A 93 4.73 -7.95 4.40
CA PRO A 93 3.89 -9.15 4.45
C PRO A 93 2.41 -8.81 4.31
N ASN A 94 1.74 -9.49 3.38
CA ASN A 94 0.30 -9.38 3.18
C ASN A 94 -0.25 -10.75 2.71
N PRO A 95 -1.08 -11.43 3.54
CA PRO A 95 -1.60 -12.76 3.19
C PRO A 95 -2.56 -12.74 1.99
N ASN A 96 -3.12 -11.58 1.64
CA ASN A 96 -4.07 -11.41 0.56
C ASN A 96 -3.39 -11.05 -0.77
N SER A 97 -2.06 -10.88 -0.79
CA SER A 97 -1.29 -10.60 -2.00
C SER A 97 -0.32 -11.75 -2.32
N LEU A 98 -0.43 -12.28 -3.54
CA LEU A 98 0.56 -13.23 -4.08
C LEU A 98 1.94 -12.60 -4.30
N TRP A 99 2.02 -11.28 -4.36
CA TRP A 99 3.24 -10.52 -4.65
C TRP A 99 3.98 -10.08 -3.39
N ALA A 100 3.30 -10.05 -2.24
CA ALA A 100 3.90 -9.70 -0.96
C ALA A 100 4.98 -10.72 -0.53
N PRO A 101 6.09 -10.30 0.10
CA PRO A 101 6.99 -11.24 0.75
C PRO A 101 6.29 -11.97 1.91
N VAL A 102 6.71 -13.20 2.22
CA VAL A 102 6.16 -13.96 3.38
C VAL A 102 6.58 -13.31 4.70
N LYS A 103 7.80 -12.77 4.74
CA LYS A 103 8.38 -12.09 5.91
C LYS A 103 9.26 -10.93 5.45
N GLY A 104 9.41 -9.94 6.31
CA GLY A 104 10.23 -8.76 6.04
C GLY A 104 9.66 -7.84 4.96
N TYR A 105 10.43 -6.83 4.59
CA TYR A 105 10.09 -5.86 3.56
C TYR A 105 10.98 -6.05 2.33
N ARG A 106 10.45 -5.80 1.14
CA ARG A 106 11.18 -5.94 -0.13
C ARG A 106 10.92 -4.74 -1.03
N TYR A 107 11.97 -4.11 -1.52
CA TYR A 107 11.87 -3.09 -2.55
C TYR A 107 11.53 -3.74 -3.90
N ASP A 108 10.48 -3.26 -4.56
CA ASP A 108 9.96 -3.83 -5.82
C ASP A 108 10.06 -2.87 -7.02
N GLY A 109 10.78 -1.76 -6.83
CA GLY A 109 11.12 -0.83 -7.89
C GLY A 109 10.34 0.47 -7.84
N LEU A 110 10.42 1.18 -8.95
CA LEU A 110 9.80 2.46 -9.20
C LEU A 110 8.46 2.31 -9.90
N TYR A 111 7.48 3.06 -9.42
CA TYR A 111 6.12 3.11 -9.91
C TYR A 111 5.72 4.56 -10.18
N ILE A 112 4.69 4.74 -10.99
CA ILE A 112 4.03 6.03 -11.24
C ILE A 112 2.65 5.96 -10.60
N VAL A 113 2.22 7.06 -9.99
CA VAL A 113 0.83 7.23 -9.56
C VAL A 113 0.03 7.72 -10.77
N ASP A 114 -0.77 6.83 -11.36
CA ASP A 114 -1.49 7.11 -12.60
C ASP A 114 -2.71 8.00 -12.34
N GLU A 115 -3.48 7.74 -11.28
CA GLU A 115 -4.73 8.44 -11.00
C GLU A 115 -5.16 8.29 -9.52
N MET A 116 -5.93 9.26 -9.03
CA MET A 116 -6.80 9.08 -7.88
C MET A 116 -8.13 8.53 -8.40
N LEU A 117 -8.62 7.45 -7.81
CA LEU A 117 -9.91 6.86 -8.12
C LEU A 117 -11.00 7.52 -7.28
N ASP A 118 -12.26 7.40 -7.72
CA ASP A 118 -13.40 7.89 -6.95
C ASP A 118 -13.41 7.31 -5.54
N SER A 119 -13.78 8.15 -4.57
CA SER A 119 -13.91 7.70 -3.18
C SER A 119 -15.05 6.70 -3.07
N GLU A 120 -14.77 5.53 -2.52
CA GLU A 120 -15.76 4.47 -2.29
C GLU A 120 -15.88 4.21 -0.80
N LEU A 121 -16.99 3.62 -0.37
CA LEU A 121 -17.07 3.04 0.97
C LEU A 121 -16.11 1.84 1.04
N GLY A 122 -15.14 1.92 1.95
CA GLY A 122 -14.22 0.82 2.25
C GLY A 122 -14.89 -0.27 3.09
N ALA A 123 -14.14 -1.33 3.37
CA ALA A 123 -14.64 -2.51 4.08
C ALA A 123 -15.27 -2.23 5.47
N ASP A 124 -14.89 -1.13 6.12
CA ASP A 124 -15.40 -0.74 7.44
C ASP A 124 -16.52 0.33 7.35
N GLY A 125 -17.03 0.63 6.15
CA GLY A 125 -18.22 1.49 5.95
C GLY A 125 -17.95 3.00 5.86
N TYR A 126 -16.69 3.42 5.76
CA TYR A 126 -16.29 4.82 5.61
C TYR A 126 -15.68 5.07 4.24
N LYS A 127 -15.75 6.31 3.76
CA LYS A 127 -15.11 6.68 2.50
C LYS A 127 -13.60 6.56 2.60
N VAL A 128 -13.01 5.88 1.62
CA VAL A 128 -11.56 5.78 1.46
C VAL A 128 -11.15 6.38 0.13
N ILE A 129 -9.97 7.01 0.10
CA ILE A 129 -9.36 7.53 -1.12
C ILE A 129 -8.47 6.44 -1.69
N LYS A 130 -8.53 6.20 -2.99
CA LYS A 130 -7.75 5.16 -3.67
C LYS A 130 -6.87 5.77 -4.74
N PHE A 131 -5.67 5.24 -4.89
CA PHE A 131 -4.70 5.63 -5.90
C PHE A 131 -4.29 4.41 -6.71
N LYS A 132 -4.20 4.55 -8.03
CA LYS A 132 -3.69 3.49 -8.90
C LYS A 132 -2.22 3.73 -9.19
N LEU A 133 -1.40 2.73 -8.91
CA LEU A 133 0.03 2.77 -9.20
C LEU A 133 0.39 1.73 -10.25
N ARG A 134 1.33 2.09 -11.13
CA ARG A 134 1.84 1.22 -12.19
C ARG A 134 3.36 1.26 -12.25
N ARG A 135 3.96 0.09 -12.37
CA ARG A 135 5.40 -0.09 -12.42
C ARG A 135 5.98 0.48 -13.70
N ILE A 136 7.11 1.17 -13.59
CA ILE A 136 7.87 1.67 -14.75
C ILE A 136 8.51 0.48 -15.48
N GLU A 137 8.47 0.51 -16.82
CA GLU A 137 9.10 -0.50 -17.69
C GLU A 137 10.63 -0.50 -17.58
N GLY A 138 11.28 -1.56 -18.08
CA GLY A 138 12.75 -1.65 -18.15
C GLY A 138 13.46 -1.99 -16.83
N GLN A 139 12.74 -2.14 -15.73
CA GLN A 139 13.29 -2.60 -14.45
C GLN A 139 13.34 -4.13 -14.38
N PRO A 140 14.23 -4.73 -13.54
CA PRO A 140 14.29 -6.18 -13.33
C PRO A 140 12.93 -6.82 -13.03
N PRO A 141 12.72 -8.11 -13.34
CA PRO A 141 11.45 -8.80 -13.06
C PRO A 141 11.03 -8.70 -11.60
N LEU A 142 9.73 -8.59 -11.35
CA LEU A 142 9.18 -8.65 -9.99
C LEU A 142 9.33 -10.05 -9.42
N SER A 143 9.78 -10.16 -8.17
CA SER A 143 9.78 -11.44 -7.45
C SER A 143 8.34 -11.95 -7.30
N GLY A 144 8.10 -13.23 -7.61
CA GLY A 144 6.75 -13.82 -7.71
C GLY A 144 6.08 -13.68 -9.09
N SER A 145 6.78 -13.16 -10.11
CA SER A 145 6.29 -13.16 -11.49
C SER A 145 6.36 -14.54 -12.17
N ASN A 146 7.17 -15.47 -11.65
CA ASN A 146 7.28 -16.81 -12.20
C ASN A 146 6.12 -17.72 -11.73
N LYS A 147 5.73 -18.68 -12.58
CA LYS A 147 4.56 -19.55 -12.32
C LYS A 147 4.74 -20.43 -11.08
N LYS A 148 5.96 -20.90 -10.83
CA LYS A 148 6.28 -21.81 -9.71
C LYS A 148 6.07 -21.14 -8.36
N ASP A 149 6.59 -19.92 -8.17
CA ASP A 149 6.42 -19.16 -6.93
C ASP A 149 4.95 -18.84 -6.67
N ARG A 150 4.16 -18.56 -7.72
CA ARG A 150 2.71 -18.34 -7.58
C ARG A 150 1.98 -19.60 -7.18
N GLN A 151 2.28 -20.74 -7.80
CA GLN A 151 1.68 -22.03 -7.46
C GLN A 151 1.95 -22.39 -5.99
N ASP A 152 3.21 -22.30 -5.56
CA ASP A 152 3.64 -22.59 -4.20
C ASP A 152 2.97 -21.65 -3.18
N ARG A 153 2.69 -20.40 -3.57
CA ARG A 153 1.98 -19.44 -2.74
C ARG A 153 0.47 -19.71 -2.67
N MET A 154 -0.17 -20.02 -3.79
CA MET A 154 -1.59 -20.40 -3.82
C MET A 154 -1.84 -21.62 -2.92
N LEU A 155 -0.95 -22.62 -2.95
CA LEU A 155 -0.97 -23.78 -2.06
C LEU A 155 -0.89 -23.40 -0.57
N LYS A 156 -0.06 -22.40 -0.22
CA LYS A 156 0.09 -21.93 1.17
C LYS A 156 -1.10 -21.09 1.66
N ILE A 157 -1.69 -20.28 0.78
CA ILE A 157 -2.90 -19.49 1.11
C ILE A 157 -4.10 -20.43 1.28
N GLY A 158 -4.30 -21.38 0.37
CA GLY A 158 -5.41 -22.36 0.44
C GLY A 158 -5.38 -23.23 1.70
N LYS A 159 -4.19 -23.66 2.16
CA LYS A 159 -4.03 -24.45 3.40
C LYS A 159 -4.37 -23.69 4.69
N ARG A 160 -4.43 -22.35 4.66
CA ARG A 160 -4.85 -21.53 5.83
C ARG A 160 -6.36 -21.40 5.93
N GLY A 161 -7.11 -21.53 4.83
CA GLY A 161 -8.58 -21.45 4.81
C GLY A 161 -9.32 -22.74 5.13
N SER A 162 -8.62 -23.87 5.24
CA SER A 162 -9.21 -25.20 5.48
C SER A 162 -9.10 -25.68 6.94
N ARG A 163 -8.80 -24.79 7.89
CA ARG A 163 -8.91 -25.04 9.33
C ARG A 163 -10.05 -24.17 9.87
N GLY A 164 -11.27 -24.62 9.65
CA GLY A 164 -12.52 -24.09 10.18
C GLY A 164 -13.45 -25.24 10.44
#